data_AF-A0A444YCI3-F1
#
_entry.id   AF-A0A444YCI3-F1
#
_cell.length_a   1.000
_cell.length_b   1.000
_cell.length_c   1.000
_cell.angle_alpha   90.00
_cell.angle_beta   90.00
_cell.angle_gamma   90.00
#
_symmetry.space_group_name_H-M   'P 1'
#
loop_
_entity.id
_entity.type
_entity.pdbx_description
1 polymer ?
#
loop_
_entity_poly.entity_id
_entity_poly.type
_entity_poly.pdbx_seq_one_letter_code
_entity_poly.pdbx_strand_id
1 'polypeptide(L)'
;MSCEDHDRYAAGSQLITHTAGRILEGLMLESTPINTKGYQSLLGLMENTTGDSFDLYFGLFMFNKNSLEMLEKLDLAFVDLRKQVIAWLHHVLSSSASNNSSQFDKNTKLKFAIVGFGNFAQFLAKTIVSQGHEVLAYSGSDVIP
;
A
#
# COMPACT_ATOMS: atom_id res chain seq x y z
N MET A 1 22.70 5.57 -25.62
CA MET A 1 22.39 4.28 -24.98
C MET A 1 22.43 3.20 -26.05
N SER A 2 22.85 1.98 -25.72
CA SER A 2 22.71 0.85 -26.65
C SER A 2 21.26 0.37 -26.69
N CYS A 3 20.90 -0.44 -27.70
CA CYS A 3 19.58 -1.08 -27.75
C CYS A 3 19.36 -2.02 -26.55
N GLU A 4 20.41 -2.75 -26.15
CA GLU A 4 20.33 -3.64 -24.99
C GLU A 4 20.09 -2.87 -23.68
N ASP A 5 20.77 -1.74 -23.49
CA ASP A 5 20.55 -0.88 -22.32
C ASP A 5 19.14 -0.30 -22.33
N HIS A 6 18.68 0.18 -23.49
CA HIS A 6 17.33 0.68 -23.68
C HIS A 6 16.29 -0.36 -23.26
N ASP A 7 16.39 -1.59 -23.79
CA ASP A 7 15.43 -2.65 -23.52
C ASP A 7 15.47 -3.06 -22.04
N ARG A 8 16.66 -3.13 -21.44
CA ARG A 8 16.79 -3.36 -20.01
C ARG A 8 16.07 -2.29 -19.18
N TYR A 9 16.21 -1.01 -19.55
CA TYR A 9 15.51 0.07 -18.87
C TYR A 9 14.00 0.03 -19.14
N ALA A 10 13.56 -0.27 -20.36
CA ALA A 10 12.16 -0.37 -20.73
C ALA A 10 11.45 -1.50 -19.95
N ALA A 11 12.10 -2.65 -19.76
CA ALA A 11 11.59 -3.72 -18.91
C ALA A 11 11.42 -3.25 -17.45
N GLY A 12 12.40 -2.54 -16.90
CA GLY A 12 12.36 -2.06 -15.52
C GLY A 12 11.52 -0.80 -15.28
N SER A 13 10.97 -0.17 -16.33
CA SER A 13 10.21 1.08 -16.20
C SER A 13 8.89 1.03 -16.95
N GLN A 14 8.92 1.02 -18.29
CA GLN A 14 7.72 1.05 -19.12
C GLN A 14 6.86 -0.21 -18.92
N LEU A 15 7.45 -1.40 -18.95
CA LEU A 15 6.71 -2.66 -18.73
C LEU A 15 6.06 -2.68 -17.34
N ILE A 16 6.79 -2.29 -16.29
CA ILE A 16 6.25 -2.23 -14.92
C ILE A 16 5.09 -1.23 -14.85
N THR A 17 5.26 -0.05 -15.45
CA THR A 17 4.23 1.01 -15.51
C THR A 17 2.94 0.49 -16.15
N HIS A 18 3.02 -0.15 -17.33
CA HIS A 18 1.83 -0.73 -17.98
C HIS A 18 1.25 -1.92 -17.22
N THR A 19 2.10 -2.78 -16.66
CA THR A 19 1.63 -3.94 -15.89
C THR A 19 0.88 -3.49 -14.64
N ALA A 20 1.42 -2.52 -13.90
CA ALA A 20 0.78 -1.94 -12.74
C ALA A 20 -0.57 -1.30 -13.11
N GLY A 21 -0.60 -0.48 -14.15
CA GLY A 21 -1.84 0.14 -14.63
C GLY A 21 -2.93 -0.85 -15.01
N ARG A 22 -2.58 -1.94 -15.70
CA ARG A 22 -3.54 -3.02 -16.06
C ARG A 22 -4.00 -3.84 -14.85
N ILE A 23 -3.14 -4.07 -13.86
CA ILE A 23 -3.55 -4.70 -12.60
C ILE A 23 -4.55 -3.78 -11.86
N LEU A 24 -4.30 -2.47 -11.82
CA LEU A 24 -5.21 -1.50 -11.23
C LEU A 24 -6.57 -1.48 -11.96
N GLU A 25 -6.58 -1.59 -13.29
CA GLU A 25 -7.81 -1.75 -14.06
C GLU A 25 -8.57 -3.02 -13.68
N GLY A 26 -7.85 -4.15 -13.53
CA GLY A 26 -8.43 -5.42 -13.10
C GLY A 26 -9.06 -5.39 -11.70
N LEU A 27 -8.68 -4.43 -10.86
CA LEU A 27 -9.30 -4.17 -9.55
C LEU A 27 -10.57 -3.32 -9.64
N MET A 28 -10.93 -2.80 -10.83
CA MET A 28 -12.07 -1.92 -11.06
C MET A 28 -12.07 -0.70 -10.13
N LEU A 29 -10.92 -0.03 -10.03
CA LEU A 29 -10.76 1.13 -9.16
C LEU A 29 -11.59 2.32 -9.64
N GLU A 30 -12.25 2.99 -8.70
CA GLU A 30 -13.04 4.20 -8.94
C GLU A 30 -12.60 5.34 -8.02
N SER A 31 -12.80 6.57 -8.49
CA SER A 31 -12.57 7.75 -7.68
C SER A 31 -13.52 7.79 -6.48
N THR A 32 -13.00 8.18 -5.31
CA THR A 32 -13.77 8.35 -4.07
C THR A 32 -13.73 9.81 -3.59
N PRO A 33 -14.67 10.25 -2.73
CA PRO A 33 -14.63 11.58 -2.13
C PRO A 33 -13.40 11.88 -1.25
N ILE A 34 -12.65 10.85 -0.85
CA ILE A 34 -11.50 10.95 0.07
C ILE A 34 -10.18 10.52 -0.59
N ASN A 35 -10.08 10.65 -1.91
CA ASN A 35 -8.86 10.31 -2.64
C ASN A 35 -7.64 11.04 -2.08
N THR A 36 -6.58 10.29 -1.81
CA THR A 36 -5.26 10.88 -1.56
C THR A 36 -4.62 11.31 -2.88
N LYS A 37 -3.64 12.22 -2.84
CA LYS A 37 -2.85 12.57 -4.04
C LYS A 37 -2.19 11.35 -4.67
N GLY A 38 -1.69 10.42 -3.84
CA GLY A 38 -1.10 9.17 -4.33
C GLY A 38 -2.11 8.32 -5.09
N TYR A 39 -3.33 8.19 -4.56
CA TYR A 39 -4.40 7.46 -5.24
C TYR A 39 -4.84 8.12 -6.54
N GLN A 40 -4.91 9.46 -6.59
CA GLN A 40 -5.16 10.20 -7.84
C GLN A 40 -4.09 9.89 -8.91
N SER A 41 -2.82 9.81 -8.53
CA SER A 41 -1.75 9.40 -9.45
C SER A 41 -1.92 7.95 -9.93
N LEU A 42 -2.43 7.04 -9.09
CA LEU A 42 -2.71 5.66 -9.50
C LEU A 42 -3.87 5.58 -10.49
N LEU A 43 -4.94 6.37 -10.29
CA LEU A 43 -6.04 6.47 -11.24
C LEU A 43 -5.55 7.03 -12.59
N GLY A 44 -4.75 8.09 -12.56
CA GLY A 44 -4.16 8.66 -13.78
C GLY A 44 -3.19 7.68 -14.48
N LEU A 45 -2.41 6.90 -13.71
CA LEU A 45 -1.56 5.84 -14.27
C LEU A 45 -2.40 4.77 -14.99
N MET A 46 -3.47 4.31 -14.34
CA MET A 46 -4.41 3.34 -14.93
C MET A 46 -4.98 3.90 -16.24
N GLU A 47 -5.59 5.09 -16.23
CA GLU A 47 -6.16 5.73 -17.43
C GLU A 47 -5.13 5.86 -18.57
N ASN A 48 -3.91 6.30 -18.26
CA ASN A 48 -2.86 6.49 -19.27
C ASN A 48 -2.33 5.19 -19.88
N THR A 49 -2.48 4.06 -19.19
CA THR A 49 -1.91 2.78 -19.63
C THR A 49 -2.96 1.82 -20.21
N THR A 50 -4.22 1.98 -19.82
CA THR A 50 -5.34 1.20 -20.36
C THR A 50 -5.90 1.78 -21.65
N GLY A 51 -5.60 3.05 -21.96
CA GLY A 51 -5.83 3.64 -23.28
C GLY A 51 -5.08 2.90 -24.41
N ASP A 52 -4.00 2.18 -24.07
CA ASP A 52 -3.25 1.35 -25.02
C ASP A 52 -3.87 -0.04 -25.19
N SER A 53 -3.80 -0.57 -26.42
CA SER A 53 -4.28 -1.92 -26.72
C SER A 53 -3.50 -2.99 -25.96
N PHE A 54 -4.15 -4.12 -25.69
CA PHE A 54 -3.46 -5.28 -25.11
C PHE A 54 -2.30 -5.75 -26.01
N ASP A 55 -2.45 -5.68 -27.34
CA ASP A 55 -1.40 -6.04 -28.28
C ASP A 55 -0.14 -5.19 -28.11
N LEU A 56 -0.28 -3.89 -27.85
CA LEU A 56 0.87 -3.00 -27.62
C LEU A 56 1.59 -3.38 -26.32
N TYR A 57 0.82 -3.65 -25.26
CA TYR A 57 1.38 -4.15 -24.00
C TYR A 57 2.08 -5.50 -24.17
N PHE A 58 1.44 -6.44 -24.86
CA PHE A 58 2.01 -7.75 -25.17
C PHE A 58 3.29 -7.63 -26.01
N GLY A 59 3.36 -6.64 -26.90
CA GLY A 59 4.57 -6.29 -27.65
C GLY A 59 5.76 -5.93 -26.75
N LEU A 60 5.54 -5.18 -25.67
CA LEU A 60 6.59 -4.86 -24.68
C LEU A 60 7.17 -6.12 -24.03
N PHE A 61 6.35 -7.15 -23.87
CA PHE A 61 6.77 -8.44 -23.33
C PHE A 61 7.50 -9.28 -24.39
N MET A 62 6.88 -9.46 -25.56
CA MET A 62 7.36 -10.37 -26.61
C MET A 62 8.72 -9.99 -27.19
N PHE A 63 8.99 -8.69 -27.35
CA PHE A 63 10.18 -8.22 -28.06
C PHE A 63 11.33 -7.79 -27.14
N ASN A 64 11.18 -7.94 -25.83
CA ASN A 64 12.21 -7.59 -24.86
C ASN A 64 12.52 -8.79 -23.95
N LYS A 65 13.70 -9.37 -24.13
CA LYS A 65 14.17 -10.55 -23.40
C LYS A 65 14.16 -10.38 -21.87
N ASN A 66 14.23 -9.15 -21.38
CA ASN A 66 14.26 -8.83 -19.95
C ASN A 66 12.85 -8.74 -19.32
N SER A 67 11.80 -8.73 -20.14
CA SER A 67 10.44 -8.46 -19.68
C SER A 67 9.88 -9.59 -18.81
N LEU A 68 10.12 -10.85 -19.18
CA LEU A 68 9.66 -11.99 -18.38
C LEU A 68 10.31 -12.02 -17.00
N GLU A 69 11.64 -11.83 -16.93
CA GLU A 69 12.35 -11.76 -15.65
C GLU A 69 11.81 -10.64 -14.76
N MET A 70 11.47 -9.48 -15.35
CA MET A 70 10.91 -8.38 -14.57
C MET A 70 9.48 -8.67 -14.06
N LEU A 71 8.67 -9.36 -14.86
CA LEU A 71 7.33 -9.76 -14.45
C LEU A 71 7.36 -10.79 -13.31
N GLU A 72 8.27 -11.76 -13.38
CA GLU A 72 8.50 -12.73 -12.30
C GLU A 72 8.97 -12.05 -11.00
N LYS A 73 9.88 -11.07 -11.10
CA LYS A 73 10.32 -10.26 -9.94
C LYS A 73 9.16 -9.51 -9.29
N LEU A 74 8.25 -8.97 -10.10
CA LEU A 74 7.06 -8.27 -9.60
C LEU A 74 6.13 -9.24 -8.84
N ASP A 75 5.87 -10.43 -9.38
CA ASP A 75 5.04 -11.46 -8.74
C ASP A 75 5.65 -11.91 -7.39
N LEU A 76 6.94 -12.24 -7.38
CA LEU A 76 7.65 -12.62 -6.15
C LEU A 76 7.59 -11.51 -5.09
N ALA A 77 7.81 -10.26 -5.48
CA ALA A 77 7.71 -9.12 -4.57
C ALA A 77 6.30 -8.98 -3.97
N PHE A 78 5.25 -9.18 -4.77
CA PHE A 78 3.87 -9.15 -4.29
C PHE A 78 3.59 -10.29 -3.30
N VAL A 79 4.00 -11.51 -3.65
CA VAL A 79 3.84 -12.70 -2.80
C VAL A 79 4.55 -12.51 -1.47
N ASP A 80 5.77 -11.99 -1.47
CA ASP A 80 6.55 -11.80 -0.24
C ASP A 80 6.00 -10.68 0.64
N LEU A 81 5.52 -9.58 0.05
CA LEU A 81 4.81 -8.54 0.81
C LEU A 81 3.55 -9.11 1.47
N ARG A 82 2.76 -9.90 0.73
CA ARG A 82 1.56 -10.56 1.25
C ARG A 82 1.90 -11.46 2.45
N LYS A 83 2.98 -12.26 2.36
CA LYS A 83 3.42 -13.11 3.47
C LYS A 83 3.79 -12.28 4.71
N GLN A 84 4.49 -11.17 4.53
CA GLN A 84 4.86 -10.27 5.64
C GLN A 84 3.63 -9.71 6.35
N VAL A 85 2.63 -9.25 5.61
CA VAL A 85 1.36 -8.75 6.17
C VAL A 85 0.63 -9.83 6.98
N ILE A 86 0.53 -11.04 6.44
CA ILE A 86 -0.13 -12.17 7.11
C ILE A 86 0.64 -12.58 8.38
N ALA A 87 1.97 -12.69 8.29
CA ALA A 87 2.81 -13.03 9.44
C ALA A 87 2.67 -11.99 10.56
N TRP A 88 2.64 -10.70 10.22
CA TRP A 88 2.42 -9.63 11.19
C TRP A 88 1.04 -9.71 11.84
N LEU A 89 -0.01 -10.02 11.06
CA LEU A 89 -1.35 -10.22 11.59
C LEU A 89 -1.38 -11.35 12.62
N HIS A 90 -0.75 -12.50 12.34
CA HIS A 90 -0.65 -13.61 13.30
C HIS A 90 0.08 -13.21 14.58
N HIS A 91 1.16 -12.43 14.47
CA HIS A 91 1.91 -11.94 15.63
C HIS A 91 1.06 -11.01 16.51
N VAL A 92 0.34 -10.05 15.92
CA VAL A 92 -0.53 -9.11 16.65
C VAL A 92 -1.65 -9.84 17.37
N LEU A 93 -2.29 -10.82 16.71
CA LEU A 93 -3.36 -11.62 17.32
C LEU A 93 -2.83 -12.52 18.46
N SER A 94 -1.65 -13.12 18.29
CA SER A 94 -1.04 -13.98 19.31
C SER A 94 -0.55 -13.20 20.55
N SER A 95 -0.03 -11.98 20.34
CA SER A 95 0.43 -11.10 21.42
C SER A 95 -0.73 -10.54 22.25
N SER A 96 -1.88 -10.29 21.61
CA SER A 96 -3.09 -9.80 22.29
C SER A 96 -3.71 -10.83 23.25
N ALA A 97 -3.38 -12.12 23.07
CA ALA A 97 -3.84 -13.21 23.94
C ALA A 97 -2.92 -13.47 25.15
N SER A 98 -1.71 -12.91 25.16
CA SER A 98 -0.70 -13.10 26.20
C SER A 98 -0.27 -11.75 26.78
N ASN A 99 -1.17 -11.13 27.55
CA ASN A 99 -0.84 -9.90 28.30
C ASN A 99 0.06 -10.24 29.49
N ASN A 100 1.37 -10.29 29.26
CA ASN A 100 2.34 -10.05 30.32
C ASN A 100 2.69 -8.56 30.34
N SER A 101 2.30 -7.91 31.42
CA SER A 101 2.58 -6.51 31.76
C SER A 101 4.08 -6.27 31.84
N SER A 102 4.70 -5.83 30.74
CA SER A 102 6.02 -5.23 30.78
C SER A 102 5.90 -3.76 31.19
N GLN A 103 6.40 -3.52 32.39
CA GLN A 103 6.53 -2.25 33.08
C GLN A 103 7.30 -1.23 32.20
N PHE A 104 6.58 -0.32 31.56
CA PHE A 104 7.17 0.82 30.86
C PHE A 104 7.43 1.98 31.82
N ASP A 105 8.60 2.59 31.65
CA ASP A 105 9.13 3.66 32.49
C ASP A 105 8.16 4.84 32.66
N LYS A 106 7.85 5.14 33.92
CA LYS A 106 7.11 6.33 34.33
C LYS A 106 7.92 7.60 34.07
N ASN A 107 8.01 8.09 32.83
CA ASN A 107 8.31 9.51 32.65
C ASN A 107 7.97 10.08 31.27
N THR A 108 6.67 10.14 30.95
CA THR A 108 5.92 11.31 30.42
C THR A 108 4.67 10.81 29.69
N LYS A 109 3.52 10.96 30.32
CA LYS A 109 2.22 10.67 29.69
C LYS A 109 1.93 11.76 28.64
N LEU A 110 2.12 11.44 27.37
CA LEU A 110 1.80 12.32 26.25
C LEU A 110 0.31 12.30 25.91
N LYS A 111 -0.19 13.40 25.34
CA LYS A 111 -1.55 13.51 24.78
C LYS A 111 -1.46 13.54 23.25
N PHE A 112 -2.22 12.68 22.60
CA PHE A 112 -2.29 12.58 21.14
C PHE A 112 -3.67 13.01 20.65
N ALA A 113 -3.72 13.81 19.59
CA ALA A 113 -4.96 14.08 18.88
C ALA A 113 -5.03 13.20 17.63
N ILE A 114 -6.08 12.40 17.50
CA ILE A 114 -6.36 11.64 16.27
C ILE A 114 -7.46 12.37 15.51
N VAL A 115 -7.10 12.88 14.33
CA VAL A 115 -8.06 13.48 13.39
C VAL A 115 -8.35 12.45 12.31
N GLY A 116 -9.55 11.88 12.34
CA GLY A 116 -9.93 10.78 11.45
C GLY A 116 -10.95 9.84 12.08
N PHE A 117 -11.49 8.93 11.28
CA PHE A 117 -12.54 7.99 11.68
C PHE A 117 -12.27 6.59 11.12
N GLY A 118 -13.10 5.62 11.52
CA GLY A 118 -13.02 4.23 11.05
C GLY A 118 -12.07 3.33 11.85
N ASN A 119 -11.96 2.08 11.39
CA ASN A 119 -11.25 1.00 12.11
C ASN A 119 -9.77 1.32 12.37
N PHE A 120 -9.11 2.03 11.44
CA PHE A 120 -7.71 2.39 11.60
C PHE A 120 -7.49 3.47 12.67
N ALA A 121 -8.34 4.51 12.72
CA ALA A 121 -8.30 5.51 13.77
C ALA A 121 -8.55 4.87 15.16
N GLN A 122 -9.48 3.92 15.24
CA GLN A 122 -9.73 3.15 16.46
C GLN A 122 -8.55 2.26 16.85
N PHE A 123 -7.91 1.61 15.88
CA PHE A 123 -6.70 0.82 16.10
C PHE A 123 -5.58 1.70 16.70
N LEU A 124 -5.28 2.84 16.07
CA LEU A 124 -4.29 3.79 16.58
C LEU A 124 -4.61 4.27 18.00
N ALA A 125 -5.88 4.62 18.25
CA ALA A 125 -6.33 5.04 19.58
C ALA A 125 -6.06 3.96 20.64
N LYS A 126 -6.45 2.70 20.36
CA LYS A 126 -6.24 1.56 21.25
C LYS A 126 -4.74 1.33 21.51
N THR A 127 -3.91 1.38 20.47
CA THR A 127 -2.46 1.20 20.61
C THR A 127 -1.84 2.29 21.48
N ILE A 128 -2.17 3.56 21.25
CA ILE A 128 -1.64 4.69 22.03
C ILE A 128 -2.09 4.60 23.51
N VAL A 129 -3.35 4.27 23.76
CA VAL A 129 -3.88 4.07 25.12
C VAL A 129 -3.20 2.88 25.81
N SER A 130 -2.96 1.77 25.10
CA SER A 130 -2.28 0.59 25.66
C SER A 130 -0.85 0.86 26.11
N GLN A 131 -0.20 1.87 25.52
CA GLN A 131 1.14 2.35 25.90
C GLN A 131 1.09 3.35 27.08
N GLY A 132 -0.09 3.61 27.67
CA GLY A 132 -0.25 4.50 28.82
C GLY A 132 -0.43 5.98 28.47
N HIS A 133 -0.58 6.32 27.18
CA HIS A 133 -0.79 7.69 26.72
C HIS A 133 -2.29 8.06 26.65
N GLU A 134 -2.59 9.36 26.54
CA GLU A 134 -3.96 9.86 26.41
C GLU A 134 -4.27 10.18 24.94
N VAL A 135 -5.49 9.86 24.50
CA VAL A 135 -5.94 10.13 23.12
C VAL A 135 -7.18 11.01 23.15
N LEU A 136 -7.13 12.10 22.40
CA LEU A 136 -8.26 12.96 22.05
C LEU A 136 -8.65 12.64 20.61
N ALA A 137 -9.85 12.09 20.37
CA ALA A 137 -10.31 11.77 19.03
C ALA A 137 -11.22 12.89 18.49
N TYR A 138 -10.93 13.37 17.29
CA TYR A 138 -11.76 14.32 16.55
C TYR A 138 -12.26 13.65 15.28
N SER A 139 -13.54 13.28 15.27
CA SER A 139 -14.23 12.75 14.09
C SER A 139 -14.73 13.92 13.25
N GLY A 140 -14.28 14.04 12.00
CA GLY A 140 -14.67 15.12 11.09
C GLY A 140 -16.14 15.11 10.64
N SER A 141 -16.98 14.25 11.23
CA SER A 141 -18.42 14.21 10.93
C SER A 141 -19.29 14.85 12.00
N ASP A 142 -18.91 14.80 13.28
CA ASP A 142 -19.75 15.35 14.34
C ASP A 142 -18.94 15.66 15.60
N VAL A 143 -19.16 16.87 16.11
CA VAL A 143 -18.88 17.27 17.48
C VAL A 143 -19.50 16.23 18.42
N ILE A 144 -18.69 15.63 19.29
CA ILE A 144 -19.23 14.90 20.45
C ILE A 144 -18.69 15.65 21.70
N PRO A 145 -19.58 16.04 22.63
CA PRO A 145 -19.30 17.01 23.69
C PRO A 145 -18.26 16.55 24.72
#